data_AF-A0A7X6UZK4-F1
#
_entry.id   AF-A0A7X6UZK4-F1
#
_cell.length_a   1.000
_cell.length_b   1.000
_cell.length_c   1.000
_cell.angle_alpha   90.00
_cell.angle_beta   90.00
_cell.angle_gamma   90.00
#
_symmetry.space_group_name_H-M   'P 1'
#
loop_
_entity.id
_entity.type
_entity.pdbx_description
1 polymer ?
#
loop_
_entity_poly.entity_id
_entity_poly.type
_entity_poly.pdbx_seq_one_letter_code
_entity_poly.pdbx_strand_id
1 'polypeptide(L)'
;MLQVNAFAQRYPVLVEYELMERCISGDARSRGYNTHDALQVFCACTIEEAQKKVKYKAMLKKPERFAEAFRKAQDKCSKRPKGRR
;
A
#
# COMPACT_ATOMS: atom_id res chain seq x y z
N MET A 1 -6.80 -9.81 30.06
CA MET A 1 -5.69 -10.03 29.10
C MET A 1 -5.94 -9.17 27.89
N LEU A 2 -5.18 -8.08 27.71
CA LEU A 2 -5.26 -7.26 26.50
C LEU A 2 -4.69 -8.09 25.34
N GLN A 3 -5.56 -8.57 24.46
CA GLN A 3 -5.16 -9.11 23.16
C GLN A 3 -4.52 -7.98 22.37
N VAL A 4 -3.20 -7.89 22.43
CA VAL A 4 -2.40 -7.13 21.47
C VAL A 4 -2.49 -7.91 20.16
N ASN A 5 -3.59 -7.71 19.44
CA ASN A 5 -3.79 -8.25 18.11
C ASN A 5 -2.57 -7.86 17.27
N ALA A 6 -1.84 -8.89 16.86
CA ALA A 6 -0.70 -8.88 15.96
C ALA A 6 -0.38 -7.49 15.39
N PHE A 7 0.70 -6.88 15.87
CA PHE A 7 1.49 -5.97 15.04
C PHE A 7 1.76 -6.74 13.74
N ALA A 8 0.92 -6.51 12.73
CA ALA A 8 1.17 -6.97 11.38
C ALA A 8 2.61 -6.57 11.09
N GLN A 9 3.48 -7.52 10.75
CA GLN A 9 4.92 -7.28 10.57
C GLN A 9 5.12 -6.18 9.53
N ARG A 10 5.11 -4.93 9.99
CA ARG A 10 5.32 -3.74 9.17
C ARG A 10 6.71 -3.80 8.62
N TYR A 11 6.87 -3.21 7.44
CA TYR A 11 8.20 -3.12 6.88
C TYR A 11 8.98 -2.07 7.69
N PRO A 12 10.32 -2.09 7.63
CA PRO A 12 11.10 -1.00 8.23
C PRO A 12 10.61 0.35 7.70
N VAL A 13 10.53 1.35 8.58
CA VAL A 13 9.90 2.66 8.27
C VAL A 13 10.49 3.30 7.01
N LEU A 14 11.81 3.23 6.82
CA LEU A 14 12.48 3.77 5.62
C LEU A 14 11.99 3.10 4.32
N VAL A 15 11.70 1.80 4.38
CA VAL A 15 11.15 1.05 3.23
C VAL A 15 9.71 1.46 2.98
N GLU A 16 8.91 1.66 4.02
CA GLU A 16 7.53 2.15 3.85
C GLU A 16 7.50 3.54 3.24
N TYR A 17 8.41 4.42 3.66
CA TYR A 17 8.56 5.76 3.10
C TYR A 17 8.95 5.69 1.62
N GLU A 18 9.94 4.86 1.27
CA GLU A 18 10.35 4.71 -0.12
C GLU A 18 9.24 4.11 -1.01
N LEU A 19 8.50 3.12 -0.52
CA LEU A 19 7.34 2.56 -1.23
C LEU A 19 6.25 3.62 -1.45
N MET A 20 6.01 4.48 -0.46
CA MET A 20 5.06 5.58 -0.57
C MET A 20 5.48 6.59 -1.64
N GLU A 21 6.72 7.09 -1.56
CA GLU A 21 7.27 8.04 -2.53
C GLU A 21 7.24 7.48 -3.96
N ARG A 22 7.62 6.20 -4.13
CA ARG A 22 7.56 5.52 -5.43
C ARG A 22 6.13 5.33 -5.94
N CYS A 23 5.16 5.09 -5.06
CA CYS A 23 3.76 4.99 -5.46
C CYS A 23 3.21 6.34 -5.95
N ILE A 24 3.46 7.40 -5.18
CA ILE A 24 3.00 8.77 -5.50
C ILE A 24 3.65 9.27 -6.80
N SER A 25 4.97 9.06 -6.96
CA SER A 25 5.72 9.52 -8.14
C SER A 25 5.54 8.65 -9.38
N GLY A 26 5.29 7.35 -9.21
CA GLY A 26 5.33 6.36 -10.29
C GLY A 26 3.97 5.93 -10.83
N ASP A 27 2.86 6.16 -10.13
CA ASP A 27 1.57 5.64 -10.58
C ASP A 27 1.01 6.48 -11.75
N ALA A 28 0.93 5.91 -12.95
CA ALA A 28 0.22 6.53 -14.07
C ALA A 28 -1.28 6.77 -13.76
N ARG A 29 -1.85 6.05 -12.78
CA ARG A 29 -3.19 6.27 -12.23
C ARG A 29 -3.27 7.48 -11.30
N SER A 30 -2.16 8.12 -10.92
CA SER A 30 -2.15 9.42 -10.22
C SER A 30 -2.98 10.47 -10.97
N ARG A 31 -3.06 10.37 -12.31
CA ARG A 31 -3.93 11.20 -13.16
C ARG A 31 -5.43 11.09 -12.83
N GLY A 32 -5.86 9.99 -12.21
CA GLY A 32 -7.25 9.78 -11.77
C GLY A 32 -7.55 10.27 -10.35
N TYR A 33 -6.53 10.69 -9.60
CA TYR A 33 -6.67 11.25 -8.26
C TYR A 33 -6.57 12.77 -8.34
N ASN A 34 -7.67 13.46 -8.02
CA ASN A 34 -7.77 14.91 -8.18
C ASN A 34 -6.97 15.70 -7.14
N THR A 35 -6.45 15.03 -6.09
CA THR A 35 -5.67 15.65 -5.03
C THR A 35 -4.54 14.74 -4.59
N HIS A 36 -3.45 15.36 -4.12
CA HIS A 36 -2.31 14.66 -3.53
C HIS A 36 -2.73 13.81 -2.32
N ASP A 37 -3.63 14.32 -1.48
CA ASP A 37 -4.17 13.59 -0.32
C ASP A 37 -4.89 12.30 -0.73
N ALA A 38 -5.69 12.35 -1.80
CA ALA A 38 -6.40 11.16 -2.29
C ALA A 38 -5.43 10.11 -2.84
N LEU A 39 -4.33 10.56 -3.47
CA LEU A 39 -3.26 9.69 -3.94
C LEU A 39 -2.48 9.07 -2.77
N GLN A 40 -2.15 9.85 -1.74
CA GLN A 40 -1.53 9.35 -0.50
C GLN A 40 -2.38 8.28 0.17
N VAL A 41 -3.69 8.51 0.33
CA VAL A 41 -4.62 7.54 0.92
C VAL A 41 -4.68 6.25 0.09
N PHE A 42 -4.72 6.38 -1.23
CA PHE A 42 -4.69 5.23 -2.13
C PHE A 42 -3.39 4.43 -2.02
N CYS A 43 -2.24 5.11 -2.03
CA CYS A 43 -0.93 4.48 -1.90
C CYS A 43 -0.78 3.78 -0.54
N ALA A 44 -1.18 4.44 0.55
CA ALA A 44 -1.18 3.84 1.88
C ALA A 44 -2.02 2.55 1.93
N CYS A 45 -3.27 2.61 1.46
CA CYS A 45 -4.15 1.44 1.39
C CYS A 45 -3.52 0.30 0.59
N THR A 46 -2.94 0.62 -0.58
CA THR A 46 -2.38 -0.39 -1.48
C THR A 46 -1.15 -1.07 -0.87
N ILE A 47 -0.25 -0.29 -0.26
CA ILE A 47 0.94 -0.79 0.43
C ILE A 47 0.53 -1.68 1.60
N GLU A 48 -0.38 -1.22 2.46
CA GLU A 48 -0.85 -1.99 3.62
C GLU A 48 -1.47 -3.32 3.22
N GLU A 49 -2.31 -3.34 2.18
CA GLU A 49 -2.93 -4.57 1.67
C GLU A 49 -1.91 -5.53 1.06
N ALA A 50 -0.88 -5.01 0.38
CA ALA A 50 0.21 -5.84 -0.13
C ALA A 50 1.05 -6.45 1.01
N GLN A 51 1.35 -5.67 2.05
CA GLN A 51 2.11 -6.13 3.22
C GLN A 51 1.37 -7.22 4.02
N LYS A 52 0.03 -7.18 4.07
CA LYS A 52 -0.79 -8.27 4.65
C LYS A 52 -0.57 -9.61 3.94
N LYS A 53 -0.15 -9.60 2.67
CA LYS A 53 0.08 -10.81 1.86
C LYS A 53 1.55 -11.20 1.78
N VAL A 54 2.47 -10.25 1.81
CA VAL A 54 3.89 -10.48 1.63
C VAL A 54 4.67 -9.93 2.82
N LYS A 55 5.35 -10.81 3.56
CA LYS A 55 6.25 -10.40 4.66
C LYS A 55 7.51 -9.76 4.10
N TYR A 56 8.13 -8.85 4.86
CA TYR A 56 9.33 -8.11 4.42
C TYR A 56 10.47 -9.04 3.94
N LYS A 57 10.80 -10.09 4.70
CA LYS A 57 11.82 -11.07 4.31
C LYS A 57 11.50 -11.78 2.98
N ALA A 58 10.22 -11.95 2.66
CA ALA A 58 9.80 -12.55 1.39
C ALA A 58 9.87 -11.54 0.24
N MET A 59 9.54 -10.27 0.49
CA MET A 59 9.73 -9.18 -0.47
C MET A 59 11.20 -9.08 -0.90
N LEU A 60 12.14 -9.10 0.06
CA LEU A 60 13.57 -9.01 -0.25
C LEU A 60 14.09 -10.14 -1.13
N LYS A 61 13.53 -11.35 -0.98
CA LYS A 61 13.93 -12.52 -1.79
C LYS A 61 13.26 -12.55 -3.16
N LYS A 62 12.04 -12.05 -3.25
CA LYS A 62 11.14 -12.15 -4.40
C LYS A 62 10.30 -10.87 -4.54
N PRO A 63 10.89 -9.74 -4.96
CA PRO A 63 10.19 -8.46 -5.08
C PRO A 63 8.99 -8.53 -6.05
N GLU A 64 9.04 -9.42 -7.04
CA GLU A 64 7.96 -9.67 -7.99
C GLU A 64 6.66 -10.11 -7.30
N ARG A 65 6.75 -10.83 -6.18
CA ARG A 65 5.58 -11.24 -5.40
C ARG A 65 4.91 -10.06 -4.72
N PHE A 66 5.71 -9.10 -4.23
CA PHE A 66 5.17 -7.86 -3.69
C PHE A 66 4.51 -7.04 -4.79
N ALA A 67 5.15 -6.91 -5.96
CA ALA A 67 4.57 -6.20 -7.10
C ALA A 67 3.23 -6.80 -7.54
N GLU A 68 3.09 -8.13 -7.54
CA GLU A 68 1.83 -8.80 -7.85
C GLU A 68 0.76 -8.52 -6.78
N ALA A 69 1.10 -8.64 -5.50
CA ALA A 69 0.19 -8.33 -4.40
C ALA A 69 -0.24 -6.86 -4.41
N PHE A 70 0.68 -5.95 -4.71
CA PHE A 70 0.44 -4.53 -4.86
C PHE A 70 -0.55 -4.23 -5.99
N ARG A 71 -0.35 -4.79 -7.19
CA ARG A 71 -1.30 -4.61 -8.31
C ARG A 71 -2.71 -5.10 -7.96
N LYS A 72 -2.83 -6.26 -7.29
CA LYS A 72 -4.15 -6.75 -6.82
C LYS A 72 -4.76 -5.84 -5.76
N ALA A 73 -3.94 -5.24 -4.91
CA ALA A 73 -4.39 -4.30 -3.89
C ALA A 73 -4.90 -2.98 -4.50
N GLN A 74 -4.33 -2.52 -5.62
CA GLN A 74 -4.78 -1.29 -6.30
C GLN A 74 -6.27 -1.39 -6.69
N ASP A 75 -6.74 -2.54 -7.17
CA ASP A 75 -8.16 -2.70 -7.55
C ASP A 75 -9.09 -2.74 -6.34
N LYS A 76 -8.59 -3.16 -5.17
CA LYS A 76 -9.31 -3.08 -3.90
C LYS A 76 -9.38 -1.64 -3.38
N CYS A 77 -8.26 -0.92 -3.44
CA CYS A 77 -8.11 0.43 -2.88
C CYS A 77 -8.61 1.54 -3.82
N SER A 78 -8.75 1.28 -5.12
CA SER A 78 -9.32 2.21 -6.11
C SER A 78 -10.85 2.28 -6.07
N LYS A 79 -11.51 1.30 -5.43
CA LYS A 79 -12.94 1.36 -5.12
C LYS A 79 -13.15 2.44 -4.06
N ARG A 80 -13.33 3.69 -4.52
CA ARG A 80 -13.67 4.85 -3.68
C ARG A 80 -14.65 4.44 -2.56
N PRO A 81 -14.47 4.86 -1.31
CA PRO A 81 -15.66 5.14 -0.50
C PRO A 81 -16.45 6.21 -1.25
N LYS A 82 -17.56 5.82 -1.88
CA LYS A 82 -18.59 6.80 -2.24
C LYS A 82 -19.05 7.43 -0.93
N GLY A 83 -18.79 8.72 -0.74
CA GLY A 83 -19.44 9.51 0.30
C GLY A 83 -18.53 9.93 1.44
N ARG A 84 -18.08 11.18 1.36
CA ARG A 84 -18.24 12.17 2.43
C ARG A 84 -18.25 13.55 1.76
N ARG A 85 -19.43 13.92 1.26
CA ARG A 85 -19.86 15.32 1.17
C ARG A 85 -20.53 15.64 2.49
#